data_AF-A0A5S3YM33-F1
#
_entry.id   AF-A0A5S3YM33-F1
#
_cell.length_a   1.000
_cell.length_b   1.000
_cell.length_c   1.000
_cell.angle_alpha   90.00
_cell.angle_beta   90.00
_cell.angle_gamma   90.00
#
_symmetry.space_group_name_H-M   'P 1'
#
loop_
_entity.id
_entity.type
_entity.pdbx_description
1 polymer ?
#
loop_
_entity_poly.entity_id
_entity_poly.type
_entity_poly.pdbx_seq_one_letter_code
_entity_poly.pdbx_strand_id
1 'polypeptide(L)' 'MTQTTALSADAVAPGCRAGCGGCCIAPSISSPIPGMPNGKPAGVRCVQLDDDNLCQLFGTPQRP' A
#
# COMPACT_ATOMS: atom_id res chain seq x y z
N MET A 1 3.67 -16.38 -39.39
CA MET A 1 2.50 -15.66 -38.84
C MET A 1 2.95 -15.02 -37.54
N THR A 2 3.09 -13.71 -37.62
CA THR A 2 3.60 -12.76 -36.63
C THR A 2 2.77 -12.79 -35.34
N GLN A 3 3.38 -13.11 -34.20
CA GLN A 3 2.83 -12.70 -32.89
C GLN A 3 3.71 -11.60 -32.31
N THR A 4 3.42 -10.40 -32.81
CA THR A 4 3.66 -9.11 -32.19
C THR A 4 2.71 -8.97 -30.99
N THR A 5 3.18 -8.30 -29.93
CA THR A 5 2.40 -7.65 -28.84
C THR A 5 1.57 -8.53 -27.90
N ALA A 6 2.12 -8.81 -26.72
CA ALA A 6 1.63 -8.28 -25.45
C ALA A 6 2.57 -8.73 -24.33
N LEU A 7 3.59 -7.93 -24.00
CA LEU A 7 4.17 -8.00 -22.67
C LEU A 7 3.08 -7.51 -21.72
N SER A 8 2.46 -8.49 -21.06
CA SER A 8 1.39 -8.34 -20.08
C SER A 8 1.67 -7.18 -19.13
N ALA A 9 0.71 -6.24 -19.05
CA ALA A 9 0.66 -5.16 -18.07
C ALA A 9 0.38 -5.67 -16.64
N ASP A 10 0.45 -6.99 -16.43
CA ASP A 10 0.06 -7.70 -15.21
C ASP A 10 1.26 -8.07 -14.33
N ALA A 11 2.48 -7.68 -14.69
CA ALA A 11 3.62 -7.67 -13.76
C ALA A 11 3.54 -6.42 -12.87
N VAL A 12 2.39 -6.22 -12.22
CA VAL A 12 2.29 -5.22 -11.16
C VAL A 12 3.11 -5.75 -9.99
N ALA A 13 4.28 -5.13 -9.76
CA ALA A 13 4.88 -5.18 -8.43
C ALA A 13 3.73 -4.89 -7.43
N PRO A 14 3.55 -5.67 -6.34
CA PRO A 14 2.50 -5.43 -5.37
C PRO A 14 2.81 -4.11 -4.64
N GLY A 15 2.49 -3.01 -5.29
CA GLY A 15 2.99 -1.70 -4.98
C GLY A 15 1.87 -0.71 -4.71
N CYS A 16 2.14 0.24 -3.82
CA CYS A 16 1.19 1.29 -3.45
C CYS A 16 0.71 2.03 -4.71
N ARG A 17 -0.55 1.86 -5.07
CA ARG A 17 -1.18 2.55 -6.20
C ARG A 17 -1.68 3.92 -5.75
N ALA A 18 -1.38 4.97 -6.51
CA ALA A 18 -1.94 6.30 -6.27
C ALA A 18 -3.47 6.27 -6.20
N GLY A 19 -4.06 6.98 -5.25
CA GLY A 19 -5.51 7.00 -5.04
C GLY A 19 -6.12 5.74 -4.42
N CYS A 20 -5.35 4.69 -4.12
CA CYS A 20 -5.93 3.42 -3.63
C CYS A 20 -6.21 3.43 -2.13
N GLY A 21 -5.22 3.74 -1.29
CA GLY A 21 -5.34 3.68 0.17
C GLY A 21 -5.71 2.32 0.79
N GLY A 22 -5.97 1.27 0.00
CA GLY A 22 -6.56 0.01 0.46
C GLY A 22 -5.74 -0.69 1.53
N CYS A 23 -4.43 -0.83 1.32
CA CYS A 23 -3.51 -1.41 2.31
C CYS A 23 -3.34 -0.55 3.58
N CYS A 24 -3.66 0.75 3.52
CA CYS A 24 -3.61 1.65 4.67
C CYS A 24 -4.93 1.76 5.43
N ILE A 25 -6.05 1.35 4.83
CA ILE A 25 -7.38 1.46 5.45
C ILE A 25 -7.89 0.06 5.83
N ALA A 26 -7.87 -0.90 4.92
CA ALA A 26 -8.53 -2.20 5.09
C ALA A 26 -7.90 -3.13 6.14
N PRO A 27 -6.59 -3.48 6.08
CA PRO A 27 -6.04 -4.50 6.97
C PRO A 27 -5.90 -3.99 8.40
N SER A 28 -5.87 -4.91 9.37
CA SER A 28 -5.34 -4.63 10.70
C SER A 28 -3.81 -4.74 10.69
N ILE A 29 -3.15 -3.83 11.39
CA ILE A 29 -1.71 -3.81 11.59
C ILE A 29 -1.51 -3.97 13.09
N SER A 30 -0.98 -5.10 13.54
CA SER A 30 -0.68 -5.31 14.97
C SER A 30 0.70 -4.79 15.35
N SER A 31 1.57 -4.56 14.37
CA SER A 31 2.91 -4.03 14.57
C SER A 31 2.88 -2.50 14.79
N PRO A 32 3.73 -1.97 15.66
CA PRO A 32 3.86 -0.53 15.83
C PRO A 32 4.34 0.11 14.53
N ILE A 33 3.72 1.22 14.16
CA ILE A 33 4.13 2.08 13.04
C ILE A 33 4.33 3.51 13.55
N PRO A 34 5.17 4.33 12.90
CA PRO A 34 5.35 5.73 13.26
C PRO A 34 4.01 6.47 13.37
N GLY A 35 3.72 7.06 14.52
CA GLY A 35 2.45 7.73 14.81
C GLY A 35 1.28 6.82 15.23
N MET A 36 1.43 5.49 15.17
CA MET A 36 0.47 4.52 15.74
C MET A 36 1.19 3.39 16.51
N PRO A 37 1.58 3.63 17.78
CA PRO A 37 2.39 2.68 18.56
C PRO A 37 1.64 1.38 18.90
N ASN A 38 0.31 1.41 18.95
CA ASN A 38 -0.52 0.22 19.18
C ASN A 38 -0.94 -0.46 17.86
N GLY A 39 -0.33 -0.08 16.75
CA GLY A 39 -0.74 -0.52 15.42
C GLY A 39 -2.01 0.19 14.94
N LYS A 40 -2.69 -0.42 13.95
CA LYS A 40 -3.86 0.13 13.27
C LYS A 40 -4.98 -0.90 13.19
N PRO A 41 -6.18 -0.63 13.70
CA PRO A 41 -7.32 -1.51 13.48
C PRO A 41 -7.76 -1.52 12.00
N ALA A 42 -8.44 -2.60 11.59
CA ALA A 42 -9.01 -2.72 10.26
C ALA A 42 -10.08 -1.63 10.04
N GLY A 43 -10.17 -1.12 8.81
CA GLY A 43 -11.10 -0.04 8.44
C GLY A 43 -10.71 1.36 8.91
N VAL A 44 -9.73 1.51 9.81
CA VAL A 44 -9.23 2.82 10.25
C VAL A 44 -8.15 3.32 9.30
N ARG A 45 -8.22 4.61 8.95
CA ARG A 45 -7.24 5.29 8.10
C ARG A 45 -5.89 5.39 8.81
N CYS A 46 -4.84 4.87 8.18
CA CYS A 46 -3.47 4.97 8.69
C CYS A 46 -2.97 6.42 8.68
N VAL A 47 -2.21 6.83 9.70
CA VAL A 47 -1.55 8.15 9.77
C VAL A 47 -0.52 8.39 8.66
N GLN A 48 -0.03 7.31 8.05
CA GLN A 48 0.98 7.33 6.98
C GLN A 48 0.35 7.42 5.58
N LEU A 49 -0.97 7.54 5.49
CA LEU A 49 -1.69 7.74 4.23
C LEU A 49 -1.88 9.23 4.00
N ASP A 50 -1.21 9.78 2.98
CA ASP A 50 -1.35 11.19 2.62
C ASP A 50 -2.70 11.51 1.95
N ASP A 51 -2.87 12.76 1.54
CA ASP A 51 -4.11 13.26 0.91
C ASP A 51 -4.36 12.64 -0.48
N ASP A 52 -3.30 12.22 -1.18
CA ASP A 52 -3.36 11.53 -2.48
C ASP A 52 -3.61 10.01 -2.35
N ASN A 53 -3.83 9.54 -1.12
CA ASN A 53 -3.96 8.13 -0.76
C ASN A 53 -2.74 7.27 -1.16
N LEU A 54 -1.55 7.85 -1.02
CA LEU A 54 -0.26 7.17 -1.11
C LEU A 54 0.28 6.88 0.29
N CYS A 55 0.84 5.67 0.46
CA CYS A 55 1.45 5.26 1.71
C CYS A 55 2.88 5.77 1.78
N GLN A 56 3.17 6.64 2.73
CA GLN A 56 4.49 7.23 2.94
C GLN A 56 5.55 6.22 3.36
N LEU A 57 5.14 5.06 3.91
CA LEU A 57 6.05 3.97 4.28
C LEU A 57 6.26 2.92 3.19
N PHE A 58 5.62 3.07 2.02
CA PHE A 58 5.76 2.08 0.96
C PHE A 58 7.23 1.93 0.52
N GLY A 59 7.74 0.69 0.52
CA GLY A 59 9.14 0.40 0.18
C GLY A 59 10.13 0.62 1.34
N THR A 60 9.67 1.03 2.52
CA THR A 60 10.51 1.20 3.71
C THR A 60 10.43 -0.05 4.62
N PRO A 61 11.47 -0.37 5.39
CA PRO A 61 11.45 -1.47 6.36
C PRO A 61 10.53 -1.20 7.56
N GLN A 62 10.05 0.04 7.73
CA GLN A 62 9.11 0.42 8.78
C GLN A 62 7.67 0.01 8.44
N ARG A 63 7.40 -0.37 7.19
CA ARG A 63 6.13 -0.95 6.77
C ARG A 63 6.14 -2.46 7.03
N PRO A 64 5.21 -2.99 7.83
CA PRO A 64 5.07 -4.43 8.04
C PRO A 64 4.48 -5.14 6.81
#